data_AF-A0A350YWC0-F1
#
_entry.id   AF-A0A350YWC0-F1
#
_cell.length_a   1.000
_cell.length_b   1.000
_cell.length_c   1.000
_cell.angle_alpha   90.00
_cell.angle_beta   90.00
_cell.angle_gamma   90.00
#
_symmetry.space_group_name_H-M   'P 1'
#
loop_
_entity.id
_entity.type
_entity.pdbx_description
1 polymer ?
#
loop_
_entity_poly.entity_id
_entity_poly.type
_entity_poly.pdbx_seq_one_letter_code
_entity_poly.pdbx_strand_id
1 'polypeptide(L)'
;MKLLKTVLIIILSINGIWAYGQAKKPTIMVVPSDNWCIKNGYTSTYDEMGTLKTLPDYKMALQNETDLLMTIGKINTMMADRGFPLVNLESALRNMEQESAEIAMLTSRSGGGIAESPIDILQRTANADIIIQLTYVINNVGPQRSITFMLQGLDAYTNKQIAGAQGTGSPSFATETPVLLEEAVLSHIDDFNSRLQNHFDDLFANGREVACQVRVWDTSIIDLEEEFNYNNEELELGEIIEDWVSENTVNGRFSTTNYTENVIRFDQVRIPLYDERQRAMDTRRWIRDLRSMLGGAPFNQDVKIYTRGLGEIWLIIGEK
;
A
#
# COMPACT_ATOMS: atom_id res chain seq x y z
N MET A 1 -30.25 50.49 6.71
CA MET A 1 -28.88 50.18 7.18
C MET A 1 -28.76 48.90 8.03
N LYS A 2 -29.79 48.51 8.82
CA LYS A 2 -29.77 47.24 9.57
C LYS A 2 -29.90 45.99 8.69
N LEU A 3 -30.81 45.98 7.71
CA LEU A 3 -30.95 44.85 6.76
C LEU A 3 -29.70 44.58 5.92
N LEU A 4 -28.98 45.63 5.50
CA LEU A 4 -27.75 45.47 4.70
C LEU A 4 -26.63 44.81 5.51
N LYS A 5 -26.56 45.07 6.83
CA LYS A 5 -25.60 44.42 7.73
C LYS A 5 -25.94 42.96 7.98
N THR A 6 -27.22 42.60 8.08
CA THR A 6 -27.66 41.22 8.28
C THR A 6 -27.37 40.34 7.05
N VAL A 7 -27.55 40.88 5.84
CA VAL A 7 -27.22 40.16 4.58
C VAL A 7 -25.71 39.96 4.44
N LEU A 8 -24.89 40.95 4.81
CA LEU A 8 -23.42 40.83 4.74
C LEU A 8 -22.87 39.78 5.72
N ILE A 9 -23.48 39.63 6.90
CA ILE A 9 -23.09 38.64 7.91
C ILE A 9 -23.45 37.23 7.46
N ILE A 10 -24.60 37.04 6.80
CA ILE A 10 -25.04 35.73 6.27
C ILE A 10 -24.12 35.27 5.11
N ILE A 11 -23.68 36.20 4.25
CA ILE A 11 -22.73 35.89 3.15
C ILE A 11 -21.33 35.58 3.68
N LEU A 12 -20.89 36.19 4.80
CA LEU A 12 -19.61 35.85 5.43
C LEU A 12 -19.64 34.49 6.14
N SER A 13 -20.78 34.07 6.69
CA SER A 13 -20.91 32.76 7.36
C SER A 13 -21.00 31.56 6.41
N ILE A 14 -21.29 31.77 5.12
CA ILE A 14 -21.33 30.67 4.12
C ILE A 14 -19.93 30.34 3.56
N ASN A 15 -18.95 31.25 3.72
CA ASN A 15 -17.57 31.03 3.23
C ASN A 15 -16.65 30.34 4.26
N GLY A 16 -17.18 29.87 5.39
CA GLY A 16 -16.39 29.42 6.54
C GLY A 16 -16.10 27.92 6.66
N ILE A 17 -16.56 27.06 5.74
CA ILE A 17 -16.44 25.60 5.91
C ILE A 17 -16.08 24.88 4.61
N TRP A 18 -14.94 25.24 3.99
CA TRP A 18 -14.23 24.34 3.06
C TRP A 18 -12.72 24.52 3.20
N ALA A 19 -12.24 24.63 4.44
CA ALA A 19 -10.85 24.27 4.73
C ALA A 19 -10.80 22.75 4.90
N TYR A 20 -11.07 22.00 3.82
CA TYR A 20 -10.55 20.64 3.73
C TYR A 20 -9.04 20.82 3.82
N GLY A 21 -8.44 20.45 4.95
CA GLY A 21 -6.99 20.30 5.02
C GLY A 21 -6.60 19.48 3.81
N GLN A 22 -5.68 19.99 2.99
CA GLN A 22 -5.20 19.28 1.81
C GLN A 22 -4.76 17.89 2.26
N ALA A 23 -5.61 16.93 1.96
CA ALA A 23 -5.42 15.58 2.44
C ALA A 23 -4.15 15.07 1.76
N LYS A 24 -3.24 14.51 2.55
CA LYS A 24 -1.88 14.22 2.11
C LYS A 24 -1.96 13.22 0.95
N LYS A 25 -1.51 13.64 -0.23
CA LYS A 25 -1.45 12.74 -1.39
C LYS A 25 -0.59 11.52 -1.05
N PRO A 26 -1.01 10.31 -1.45
CA PRO A 26 -0.22 9.09 -1.25
C PRO A 26 1.18 9.20 -1.87
N THR A 27 2.15 8.57 -1.23
CA THR A 27 3.53 8.53 -1.74
C THR A 27 3.66 7.53 -2.88
N ILE A 28 4.46 7.89 -3.89
CA ILE A 28 4.71 7.01 -5.02
C ILE A 28 6.19 6.61 -5.08
N MET A 29 6.45 5.40 -5.56
CA MET A 29 7.79 4.91 -5.85
C MET A 29 7.81 4.31 -7.26
N VAL A 30 8.76 4.73 -8.08
CA VAL A 30 8.96 4.16 -9.42
C VAL A 30 10.01 3.06 -9.33
N VAL A 31 9.68 1.87 -9.83
CA VAL A 31 10.53 0.68 -9.81
C VAL A 31 10.54 0.04 -11.21
N PRO A 32 11.63 -0.62 -11.64
CA PRO A 32 11.56 -1.49 -12.81
C PRO A 32 10.63 -2.67 -12.52
N SER A 33 9.98 -3.21 -13.55
CA SER A 33 9.17 -4.42 -13.37
C SER A 33 10.04 -5.65 -13.13
N ASP A 34 9.53 -6.60 -12.36
CA ASP A 34 10.15 -7.89 -12.07
C ASP A 34 10.60 -8.58 -13.37
N ASN A 35 9.72 -8.59 -14.38
CA ASN A 35 10.00 -9.16 -15.69
C ASN A 35 11.14 -8.44 -16.42
N TRP A 36 11.23 -7.12 -16.31
CA TRP A 36 12.34 -6.35 -16.90
C TRP A 36 13.67 -6.72 -16.23
N CYS A 37 13.68 -6.81 -14.89
CA CYS A 37 14.87 -7.22 -14.14
C CYS A 37 15.30 -8.65 -14.53
N ILE A 38 14.37 -9.60 -14.54
CA ILE A 38 14.63 -11.00 -14.90
C ILE A 38 15.18 -11.11 -16.33
N LYS A 39 14.56 -10.42 -17.29
CA LYS A 39 14.97 -10.46 -18.70
C LYS A 39 16.38 -9.90 -18.93
N ASN A 40 16.79 -8.90 -18.17
CA ASN A 40 18.12 -8.29 -18.28
C ASN A 40 19.17 -8.96 -17.37
N GLY A 41 18.83 -10.07 -16.71
CA GLY A 41 19.76 -10.83 -15.85
C GLY A 41 19.96 -10.22 -14.46
N TYR A 42 19.13 -9.25 -14.06
CA TYR A 42 19.15 -8.65 -12.73
C TYR A 42 18.33 -9.48 -11.75
N THR A 43 18.88 -10.62 -11.33
CA THR A 43 18.18 -11.59 -10.48
C THR A 43 19.06 -12.11 -9.35
N SER A 44 18.47 -12.38 -8.20
CA SER A 44 19.08 -13.15 -7.12
C SER A 44 18.35 -14.50 -6.97
N THR A 45 19.11 -15.57 -6.73
CA THR A 45 18.56 -16.91 -6.50
C THR A 45 18.63 -17.26 -5.02
N TYR A 46 17.54 -17.80 -4.47
CA TYR A 46 17.49 -18.31 -3.10
C TYR A 46 16.97 -19.75 -3.10
N ASP A 47 17.55 -20.59 -2.26
CA ASP A 47 17.08 -21.95 -2.02
C ASP A 47 16.02 -21.91 -0.90
N GLU A 48 14.77 -22.15 -1.27
CA GLU A 48 13.70 -22.40 -0.32
C GLU A 48 13.37 -23.89 -0.30
N MET A 49 13.85 -24.57 0.74
CA MET A 49 13.52 -25.98 1.03
C MET A 49 13.80 -26.94 -0.16
N GLY A 50 14.90 -26.73 -0.89
CA GLY A 50 15.31 -27.55 -2.03
C GLY A 50 14.79 -27.06 -3.39
N THR A 51 14.06 -25.94 -3.42
CA THR A 51 13.60 -25.30 -4.67
C THR A 51 14.31 -23.97 -4.88
N LEU A 52 15.07 -23.85 -5.97
CA LEU A 52 15.68 -22.58 -6.37
C LEU A 52 14.59 -21.61 -6.85
N LYS A 53 14.35 -20.54 -6.09
CA LYS A 53 13.49 -19.42 -6.49
C LYS A 53 14.34 -18.27 -7.01
N THR A 54 13.89 -17.66 -8.11
CA THR A 54 14.53 -16.51 -8.73
C THR A 54 13.72 -15.27 -8.42
N LEU A 55 14.34 -14.24 -7.82
CA LEU A 55 13.73 -12.96 -7.50
C LEU A 55 14.45 -11.82 -8.23
N PRO A 56 13.74 -10.74 -8.60
CA PRO A 56 14.37 -9.57 -9.22
C PRO A 56 15.28 -8.84 -8.22
N ASP A 57 16.48 -8.47 -8.67
CA ASP A 57 17.44 -7.68 -7.89
C ASP A 57 17.42 -6.22 -8.37
N TYR A 58 16.60 -5.40 -7.72
CA TYR A 58 16.46 -3.98 -8.05
C TYR A 58 17.73 -3.18 -7.79
N LYS A 59 18.53 -3.57 -6.79
CA LYS A 59 19.78 -2.90 -6.47
C LYS A 59 20.78 -3.12 -7.60
N MET A 60 20.95 -4.37 -8.03
CA MET A 60 21.85 -4.71 -9.12
C MET A 60 21.43 -4.05 -10.43
N ALA A 61 20.12 -3.95 -10.69
CA ALA A 61 19.59 -3.22 -11.84
C ALA A 61 19.96 -1.73 -11.82
N LEU A 62 19.73 -1.03 -10.70
CA LEU A 62 20.03 0.40 -10.57
C LEU A 62 21.53 0.72 -10.60
N GLN A 63 22.37 -0.19 -10.07
CA GLN A 63 23.83 0.02 -10.00
C GLN A 63 24.52 -0.23 -11.34
N ASN A 64 24.00 -1.16 -12.15
CA ASN A 64 24.65 -1.56 -13.40
C ASN A 64 24.07 -0.85 -14.63
N GLU A 65 22.81 -0.40 -14.58
CA GLU A 65 22.12 0.19 -15.73
C GLU A 65 21.88 1.70 -15.55
N THR A 66 22.82 2.51 -16.03
CA THR A 66 22.72 3.99 -15.97
C THR A 66 21.48 4.52 -16.70
N ASP A 67 21.11 3.92 -17.84
CA ASP A 67 19.95 4.33 -18.61
C ASP A 67 18.64 4.13 -17.83
N LEU A 68 18.55 3.05 -17.05
CA LEU A 68 17.41 2.78 -16.16
C LEU A 68 17.34 3.82 -15.04
N LEU A 69 18.46 4.13 -14.40
CA LEU A 69 18.51 5.12 -13.32
C LEU A 69 18.05 6.50 -13.81
N MET A 70 18.58 6.95 -14.96
CA MET A 70 18.21 8.22 -15.58
C MET A 70 16.74 8.26 -15.97
N THR A 71 16.24 7.14 -16.52
CA THR A 71 14.84 6.93 -16.86
C THR A 71 13.91 7.07 -15.66
N ILE A 72 14.21 6.37 -14.56
CA ILE A 72 13.44 6.45 -13.32
C ILE A 72 13.51 7.87 -12.75
N GLY A 73 14.68 8.51 -12.79
CA GLY A 73 14.86 9.91 -12.41
C GLY A 73 13.95 10.86 -13.19
N LYS A 74 13.83 10.70 -14.50
CA LYS A 74 12.93 11.51 -15.33
C LYS A 74 11.45 11.30 -14.99
N ILE A 75 11.02 10.04 -14.83
CA ILE A 75 9.64 9.73 -14.43
C ILE A 75 9.34 10.34 -13.05
N ASN A 76 10.28 10.22 -12.10
CA ASN A 76 10.18 10.88 -10.81
C ASN A 76 9.95 12.40 -10.97
N THR A 77 10.78 13.11 -11.74
CA THR A 77 10.58 14.55 -12.00
C THR A 77 9.20 14.85 -12.59
N MET A 78 8.77 14.10 -13.61
CA MET A 78 7.45 14.27 -14.24
C MET A 78 6.29 14.09 -13.24
N MET A 79 6.44 13.22 -12.26
CA MET A 79 5.45 13.00 -11.21
C MET A 79 5.55 14.07 -10.10
N ALA A 80 6.74 14.50 -9.72
CA ALA A 80 6.93 15.60 -8.76
C ALA A 80 6.32 16.91 -9.29
N ASP A 81 6.51 17.22 -10.58
CA ASP A 81 5.94 18.41 -11.22
C ASP A 81 4.41 18.44 -11.18
N ARG A 82 3.78 17.26 -11.08
CA ARG A 82 2.33 17.09 -10.93
C ARG A 82 1.87 16.99 -9.47
N GLY A 83 2.78 17.21 -8.52
CA GLY A 83 2.52 17.35 -7.10
C GLY A 83 2.41 16.04 -6.33
N PHE A 84 2.96 14.93 -6.85
CA PHE A 84 3.01 13.66 -6.12
C PHE A 84 4.26 13.61 -5.21
N PRO A 85 4.13 13.25 -3.92
CA PRO A 85 5.28 13.03 -3.07
C PRO A 85 5.98 11.72 -3.46
N LEU A 86 7.30 11.78 -3.60
CA LEU A 86 8.11 10.67 -4.13
C LEU A 86 8.92 9.99 -3.04
N VAL A 87 9.03 8.66 -3.13
CA VAL A 87 10.05 7.87 -2.46
C VAL A 87 11.03 7.37 -3.51
N ASN A 88 12.27 7.84 -3.46
CA ASN A 88 13.31 7.41 -4.37
C ASN A 88 13.75 5.98 -4.03
N LEU A 89 13.68 5.08 -5.02
CA LEU A 89 14.01 3.66 -4.85
C LEU A 89 15.45 3.43 -4.36
N GLU A 90 16.43 4.12 -4.93
CA GLU A 90 17.85 3.97 -4.54
C GLU A 90 18.07 4.38 -3.09
N SER A 91 17.47 5.50 -2.68
CA SER A 91 17.53 5.98 -1.29
C SER A 91 16.82 5.04 -0.34
N ALA A 92 15.67 4.47 -0.74
CA ALA A 92 14.94 3.49 0.05
C ALA A 92 15.76 2.21 0.26
N LEU A 93 16.35 1.65 -0.81
CA LEU A 93 17.22 0.48 -0.73
C LEU A 93 18.45 0.73 0.16
N ARG A 94 19.11 1.88 -0.01
CA ARG A 94 20.26 2.25 0.83
C ARG A 94 19.89 2.40 2.30
N ASN A 95 18.77 3.05 2.59
CA ASN A 95 18.31 3.21 3.97
C ASN A 95 17.98 1.85 4.60
N MET A 96 17.36 0.94 3.84
CA MET A 96 17.12 -0.43 4.31
C MET A 96 18.40 -1.19 4.63
N GLU A 97 19.45 -1.02 3.82
CA GLU A 97 20.76 -1.65 4.08
C GLU A 97 21.46 -1.06 5.29
N GLN A 98 21.44 0.26 5.43
CA GLN A 98 21.98 0.95 6.60
C GLN A 98 21.26 0.51 7.86
N GLU A 99 19.93 0.48 7.85
CA GLU A 99 19.12 0.04 8.98
C GLU A 99 19.40 -1.42 9.35
N SER A 100 19.48 -2.33 8.36
CA SER A 100 19.86 -3.73 8.60
C SER A 100 21.27 -3.86 9.20
N ALA A 101 22.24 -3.07 8.72
CA ALA A 101 23.61 -3.06 9.24
C ALA A 101 23.68 -2.49 10.66
N GLU A 102 22.94 -1.41 10.92
CA GLU A 102 22.83 -0.81 12.25
C GLU A 102 22.22 -1.79 13.25
N ILE A 103 21.11 -2.45 12.90
CA ILE A 103 20.47 -3.46 13.76
C ILE A 103 21.45 -4.58 14.10
N ALA A 104 22.19 -5.09 13.13
CA ALA A 104 23.19 -6.13 13.34
C ALA A 104 24.35 -5.68 14.27
N MET A 105 24.63 -4.38 14.33
CA MET A 105 25.68 -3.80 15.17
C MET A 105 25.17 -3.29 16.53
N LEU A 106 23.86 -3.09 16.68
CA LEU A 106 23.27 -2.56 17.90
C LEU A 106 23.21 -3.62 18.99
N THR A 107 23.98 -3.38 20.04
CA THR A 107 23.97 -4.14 21.28
C THR A 107 23.55 -3.24 22.43
N SER A 108 22.65 -3.74 23.28
CA SER A 108 22.28 -3.03 24.51
C SER A 108 23.48 -2.95 25.45
N ARG A 109 23.43 -2.02 26.40
CA ARG A 109 24.45 -1.87 27.45
C ARG A 109 24.64 -3.16 28.29
N SER A 110 23.64 -4.06 28.28
CA SER A 110 23.64 -5.37 28.93
C SER A 110 23.95 -6.54 27.98
N GLY A 111 24.36 -6.29 26.74
CA GLY A 111 24.78 -7.31 25.77
C GLY A 111 23.66 -8.04 25.02
N GLY A 112 22.40 -7.67 25.23
CA GLY A 112 21.28 -8.15 24.42
C GLY A 112 21.21 -7.44 23.06
N GLY A 113 21.06 -8.20 21.98
CA GLY A 113 20.79 -7.65 20.64
C GLY A 113 19.35 -7.17 20.48
N ILE A 114 19.07 -6.47 19.39
CA ILE A 114 17.70 -6.15 19.00
C ILE A 114 17.02 -7.44 18.52
N ALA A 115 15.87 -7.77 19.10
CA ALA A 115 15.04 -8.87 18.62
C ALA A 115 14.27 -8.38 17.38
N GLU A 116 14.66 -8.88 16.21
CA GLU A 116 13.96 -8.66 14.94
C GLU A 116 13.55 -10.03 14.40
N SER A 117 12.26 -10.20 14.05
CA SER A 117 11.80 -11.41 13.39
C SER A 117 12.06 -11.30 11.87
N PRO A 118 12.22 -12.44 11.15
CA PRO A 118 12.30 -12.43 9.69
C PRO A 118 11.11 -11.74 9.00
N ILE A 119 9.97 -11.65 9.68
CA ILE A 119 8.77 -10.99 9.19
C ILE A 119 8.88 -9.46 9.30
N ASP A 120 9.52 -8.95 10.35
CA ASP A 120 9.76 -7.52 10.52
C ASP A 120 10.67 -6.98 9.41
N ILE A 121 11.65 -7.79 8.98
CA ILE A 121 12.51 -7.52 7.82
C ILE A 121 11.69 -7.38 6.53
N LEU A 122 10.70 -8.25 6.32
CA LEU A 122 9.84 -8.21 5.13
C LEU A 122 8.92 -6.99 5.12
N GLN A 123 8.32 -6.62 6.26
CA GLN A 123 7.42 -5.46 6.35
C GLN A 123 8.12 -4.12 6.05
N ARG A 124 9.40 -4.00 6.45
CA ARG A 124 10.22 -2.81 6.23
C ARG A 124 10.48 -2.48 4.75
N THR A 125 10.23 -3.42 3.84
CA THR A 125 10.50 -3.27 2.39
C THR A 125 9.45 -2.41 1.67
N ALA A 126 8.25 -2.24 2.22
CA ALA A 126 7.12 -1.56 1.56
C ALA A 126 6.89 -0.14 2.12
N ASN A 127 7.60 0.87 1.60
CA ASN A 127 7.55 2.25 2.13
C ASN A 127 6.80 3.28 1.24
N ALA A 128 6.12 2.82 0.18
CA ALA A 128 5.31 3.70 -0.67
C ALA A 128 3.86 3.23 -0.70
N ASP A 129 2.92 4.17 -0.74
CA ASP A 129 1.51 3.84 -0.88
C ASP A 129 1.19 3.31 -2.29
N ILE A 130 1.91 3.79 -3.33
CA ILE A 130 1.79 3.31 -4.71
C ILE A 130 3.16 2.95 -5.28
N ILE A 131 3.20 1.83 -5.97
CA ILE A 131 4.35 1.37 -6.73
C ILE A 131 4.05 1.54 -8.22
N ILE A 132 4.87 2.31 -8.94
CA ILE A 132 4.81 2.43 -10.39
C ILE A 132 5.85 1.50 -10.99
N GLN A 133 5.41 0.41 -11.60
CA GLN A 133 6.28 -0.50 -12.32
C GLN A 133 6.51 0.01 -13.76
N LEU A 134 7.78 0.11 -14.13
CA LEU A 134 8.21 0.45 -15.48
C LEU A 134 8.75 -0.80 -16.19
N THR A 135 8.18 -1.10 -17.35
CA THR A 135 8.78 -2.01 -18.34
C THR A 135 9.06 -1.23 -19.61
N TYR A 136 10.24 -1.41 -20.21
CA TYR A 136 10.51 -0.89 -21.54
C TYR A 136 11.30 -1.87 -22.41
N VAL A 137 11.11 -1.74 -23.72
CA VAL A 137 11.79 -2.50 -24.76
C VAL A 137 12.28 -1.52 -25.82
N ILE A 138 13.56 -1.62 -26.16
CA ILE A 138 14.18 -0.82 -27.20
C ILE A 138 13.96 -1.54 -28.54
N ASN A 139 13.30 -0.88 -29.48
CA ASN A 139 13.11 -1.38 -30.84
C ASN A 139 14.07 -0.66 -31.78
N ASN A 140 14.77 -1.42 -32.62
CA ASN A 140 15.71 -0.90 -33.60
C ASN A 140 15.19 -1.19 -35.01
N VAL A 141 15.01 -0.14 -35.82
CA VAL A 141 14.59 -0.24 -37.23
C VAL A 141 15.61 0.54 -38.07
N GLY A 142 16.63 -0.17 -38.57
CA GLY A 142 17.74 0.46 -39.29
C GLY A 142 18.51 1.45 -38.38
N PRO A 143 18.75 2.71 -38.81
CA PRO A 143 19.39 3.73 -37.97
C PRO A 143 18.43 4.35 -36.94
N GLN A 144 17.13 4.08 -37.02
CA GLN A 144 16.12 4.64 -36.12
C GLN A 144 15.89 3.72 -34.92
N ARG A 145 15.68 4.34 -33.76
CA ARG A 145 15.33 3.67 -32.51
C ARG A 145 13.98 4.18 -32.01
N SER A 146 13.22 3.30 -31.38
CA SER A 146 11.99 3.66 -30.65
C SER A 146 11.92 2.84 -29.37
N ILE A 147 11.10 3.27 -28.42
CA ILE A 147 10.89 2.53 -27.18
C ILE A 147 9.41 2.18 -27.04
N THR A 148 9.14 0.90 -26.81
CA THR A 148 7.85 0.44 -26.31
C THR A 148 7.92 0.39 -24.79
N PHE A 149 6.99 1.04 -24.11
CA PHE A 149 6.96 1.09 -22.66
C PHE A 149 5.60 0.65 -22.10
N MET A 150 5.60 0.26 -20.84
CA MET A 150 4.42 0.00 -20.03
C MET A 150 4.68 0.53 -18.61
N LEU A 151 3.79 1.38 -18.13
CA LEU A 151 3.69 1.85 -16.76
C LEU A 151 2.47 1.21 -16.09
N GLN A 152 2.66 0.61 -14.93
CA GLN A 152 1.58 0.07 -14.11
C GLN A 152 1.65 0.69 -12.72
N GLY A 153 0.61 1.42 -12.33
CA GLY A 153 0.45 1.91 -10.96
C GLY A 153 -0.26 0.84 -10.13
N LEU A 154 0.42 0.31 -9.13
CA LEU A 154 -0.07 -0.69 -8.19
C LEU A 154 -0.28 -0.02 -6.82
N ASP A 155 -1.45 -0.22 -6.23
CA ASP A 155 -1.70 0.15 -4.85
C ASP A 155 -1.00 -0.86 -3.91
N ALA A 156 -0.12 -0.39 -3.03
CA ALA A 156 0.65 -1.25 -2.14
C ALA A 156 -0.18 -1.95 -1.07
N TYR A 157 -1.41 -1.47 -0.81
CA TYR A 157 -2.31 -2.07 0.16
C TYR A 157 -3.05 -3.27 -0.44
N THR A 158 -3.58 -3.13 -1.65
CA THR A 158 -4.39 -4.19 -2.29
C THR A 158 -3.63 -5.02 -3.33
N ASN A 159 -2.45 -4.58 -3.75
CA ASN A 159 -1.72 -5.06 -4.93
C ASN A 159 -2.51 -4.95 -6.25
N LYS A 160 -3.62 -4.19 -6.27
CA LYS A 160 -4.42 -4.00 -7.47
C LYS A 160 -3.77 -2.96 -8.37
N GLN A 161 -3.90 -3.17 -9.69
CA GLN A 161 -3.55 -2.15 -10.66
C GLN A 161 -4.60 -1.04 -10.65
N ILE A 162 -4.18 0.18 -10.31
CA ILE A 162 -5.02 1.38 -10.23
C ILE A 162 -4.82 2.32 -11.42
N ALA A 163 -3.66 2.23 -12.08
CA ALA A 163 -3.34 3.01 -13.27
C ALA A 163 -2.52 2.19 -14.26
N GLY A 164 -2.62 2.53 -15.54
CA GLY A 164 -1.92 1.85 -16.61
C GLY A 164 -1.72 2.77 -17.80
N ALA A 165 -0.51 2.78 -18.35
CA ALA A 165 -0.18 3.44 -19.60
C ALA A 165 0.79 2.57 -20.39
N GLN A 166 0.57 2.44 -21.69
CA GLN A 166 1.46 1.72 -22.58
C GLN A 166 1.47 2.38 -23.94
N GLY A 167 2.59 2.29 -24.63
CA GLY A 167 2.74 2.88 -25.95
C GLY A 167 4.09 2.60 -26.56
N THR A 168 4.23 2.97 -27.83
CA THR A 168 5.50 2.94 -28.54
C THR A 168 5.80 4.36 -28.99
N GLY A 169 6.95 4.88 -28.59
CA GLY A 169 7.44 6.18 -29.02
C GLY A 169 7.66 6.23 -30.54
N SER A 170 7.61 7.43 -31.10
CA SER A 170 7.90 7.63 -32.52
C SER A 170 9.35 7.23 -32.83
N PRO A 171 9.63 6.58 -33.97
CA PRO A 171 11.00 6.32 -34.39
C PRO A 171 11.81 7.62 -34.46
N SER A 172 12.96 7.63 -33.80
CA SER A 172 13.85 8.79 -33.70
C SER A 172 15.30 8.37 -33.96
N PHE A 173 16.12 9.35 -34.34
CA PHE A 173 17.57 9.18 -34.48
C PHE A 173 18.32 9.41 -33.16
N ALA A 174 17.60 9.73 -32.08
CA ALA A 174 18.18 9.83 -30.75
C ALA A 174 18.78 8.48 -30.33
N THR A 175 19.99 8.53 -29.81
CA THR A 175 20.72 7.35 -29.31
C THR A 175 20.54 7.14 -27.81
N GLU A 176 20.12 8.17 -27.09
CA GLU A 176 19.93 8.14 -25.64
C GLU A 176 18.58 7.49 -25.30
N THR A 177 18.63 6.32 -24.65
CA THR A 177 17.45 5.60 -24.17
C THR A 177 16.55 6.46 -23.27
N PRO A 178 17.08 7.29 -22.33
CA PRO A 178 16.25 8.13 -21.47
C PRO A 178 15.49 9.23 -22.23
N VAL A 179 15.96 9.67 -23.40
CA VAL A 179 15.28 10.69 -24.22
C VAL A 179 14.12 10.04 -24.98
N LEU A 180 14.39 8.92 -25.65
CA LEU A 180 13.37 8.16 -26.37
C LEU A 180 12.22 7.71 -25.47
N LEU A 181 12.53 7.33 -24.22
CA LEU A 181 11.52 6.90 -23.27
C LEU A 181 10.71 8.10 -22.76
N GLU A 182 11.35 9.22 -22.47
CA GLU A 182 10.65 10.45 -22.09
C GLU A 182 9.65 10.86 -23.17
N GLU A 183 10.09 10.92 -24.43
CA GLU A 183 9.21 11.22 -25.57
C GLU A 183 8.02 10.24 -25.65
N ALA A 184 8.27 8.95 -25.43
CA ALA A 184 7.23 7.92 -25.45
C ALA A 184 6.26 8.04 -24.26
N VAL A 185 6.77 8.32 -23.05
CA VAL A 185 5.98 8.38 -21.82
C VAL A 185 5.17 9.68 -21.76
N LEU A 186 5.72 10.81 -22.19
CA LEU A 186 5.08 12.13 -22.13
C LEU A 186 3.71 12.16 -22.81
N SER A 187 3.52 11.42 -23.91
CA SER A 187 2.23 11.38 -24.60
C SER A 187 1.13 10.58 -23.87
N HIS A 188 1.49 9.83 -22.82
CA HIS A 188 0.56 8.99 -22.07
C HIS A 188 0.54 9.28 -20.56
N ILE A 189 1.45 10.11 -20.06
CA ILE A 189 1.60 10.37 -18.63
C ILE A 189 0.42 11.17 -18.07
N ASP A 190 -0.24 12.02 -18.86
CA ASP A 190 -1.39 12.80 -18.38
C ASP A 190 -2.61 11.90 -18.14
N ASP A 191 -2.89 10.96 -19.04
CA ASP A 191 -3.93 9.94 -18.85
C ASP A 191 -3.62 9.03 -17.65
N PHE A 192 -2.35 8.66 -17.48
CA PHE A 192 -1.90 7.87 -16.33
C PHE A 192 -2.15 8.61 -15.01
N ASN A 193 -1.82 9.90 -14.95
CA ASN A 193 -2.02 10.74 -13.77
C ASN A 193 -3.50 11.01 -13.48
N SER A 194 -4.32 11.17 -14.52
CA SER A 194 -5.77 11.28 -14.37
C SER A 194 -6.36 10.04 -13.69
N ARG A 195 -5.92 8.83 -14.09
CA ARG A 195 -6.33 7.57 -13.45
C ARG A 195 -5.87 7.49 -11.99
N LEU A 196 -4.63 7.90 -11.70
CA LEU A 196 -4.12 7.96 -10.32
C LEU A 196 -4.92 8.94 -9.46
N GLN A 197 -5.24 10.12 -9.99
CA GLN A 197 -6.01 11.12 -9.27
C GLN A 197 -7.43 10.63 -8.98
N ASN A 198 -8.09 9.97 -9.94
CA ASN A 198 -9.41 9.36 -9.71
C ASN A 198 -9.38 8.30 -8.60
N HIS A 199 -8.32 7.49 -8.55
CA HIS A 199 -8.14 6.52 -7.47
C HIS A 199 -7.95 7.22 -6.11
N PHE A 200 -7.21 8.32 -6.06
CA PHE A 200 -7.07 9.10 -4.83
C PHE A 200 -8.36 9.72 -4.35
N ASP A 201 -9.13 10.29 -5.27
CA ASP A 201 -10.43 10.87 -4.95
C ASP A 201 -11.37 9.79 -4.39
N ASP A 202 -11.31 8.56 -4.92
CA ASP A 202 -12.00 7.39 -4.33
C ASP A 202 -11.49 7.04 -2.92
N LEU A 203 -10.17 7.04 -2.68
CA LEU A 203 -9.63 6.78 -1.34
C LEU A 203 -10.08 7.84 -0.32
N PHE A 204 -10.17 9.11 -0.73
CA PHE A 204 -10.64 10.19 0.15
C PHE A 204 -12.13 10.11 0.41
N ALA A 205 -12.94 9.80 -0.61
CA ALA A 205 -14.39 9.75 -0.49
C ALA A 205 -14.89 8.47 0.19
N ASN A 206 -14.30 7.33 -0.17
CA ASN A 206 -14.79 6.00 0.18
C ASN A 206 -13.86 5.24 1.13
N GLY A 207 -12.76 5.84 1.57
CA GLY A 207 -11.78 5.20 2.42
C GLY A 207 -10.82 4.28 1.67
N ARG A 208 -9.80 3.81 2.37
CA ARG A 208 -8.79 2.90 1.84
C ARG A 208 -9.27 1.47 1.90
N GLU A 209 -9.01 0.73 0.82
CA GLU A 209 -9.32 -0.68 0.74
C GLU A 209 -8.24 -1.52 1.42
N VAL A 210 -8.65 -2.46 2.27
CA VAL A 210 -7.79 -3.41 2.99
C VAL A 210 -8.43 -4.80 3.01
N ALA A 211 -7.64 -5.79 3.40
CA ALA A 211 -8.11 -7.14 3.71
C ALA A 211 -7.97 -7.40 5.22
N CYS A 212 -8.98 -8.03 5.80
CA CYS A 212 -8.99 -8.43 7.20
C CYS A 212 -9.29 -9.91 7.30
N GLN A 213 -8.51 -10.63 8.12
CA GLN A 213 -8.75 -12.04 8.39
C GLN A 213 -8.86 -12.28 9.88
N VAL A 214 -9.88 -12.99 10.31
CA VAL A 214 -9.97 -13.53 11.66
C VAL A 214 -9.61 -15.01 11.61
N ARG A 215 -8.75 -15.44 12.53
CA ARG A 215 -8.27 -16.82 12.64
C ARG A 215 -8.34 -17.27 14.08
N VAL A 216 -8.48 -18.56 14.29
CA VAL A 216 -8.44 -19.20 15.60
C VAL A 216 -7.19 -20.08 15.68
N TRP A 217 -6.46 -20.01 16.79
CA TRP A 217 -5.38 -20.96 17.07
C TRP A 217 -5.96 -22.35 17.32
N ASP A 218 -5.22 -23.39 16.93
CA ASP A 218 -5.58 -24.78 17.24
C ASP A 218 -5.58 -25.08 18.74
N THR A 219 -4.86 -24.28 19.54
CA THR A 219 -4.86 -24.33 21.00
C THR A 219 -6.03 -23.56 21.65
N SER A 220 -6.82 -22.81 20.87
CA SER A 220 -7.96 -22.06 21.38
C SER A 220 -9.04 -23.01 21.91
N ILE A 221 -9.71 -22.60 22.98
CA ILE A 221 -10.81 -23.35 23.60
C ILE A 221 -12.14 -23.06 22.88
N ILE A 222 -12.23 -21.90 22.24
CA ILE A 222 -13.40 -21.46 21.48
C ILE A 222 -13.05 -21.31 20.02
N ASP A 223 -14.07 -21.35 19.17
CA ASP A 223 -14.00 -21.07 17.75
C ASP A 223 -14.95 -19.91 17.37
N LEU A 224 -15.18 -19.69 16.08
CA LEU A 224 -16.02 -18.60 15.57
C LEU A 224 -17.51 -18.91 15.59
N GLU A 225 -17.91 -20.17 15.83
CA GLU A 225 -19.30 -20.61 15.95
C GLU A 225 -19.77 -20.60 17.42
N GLU A 226 -18.86 -20.36 18.38
CA GLU A 226 -19.21 -20.19 19.79
C GLU A 226 -20.20 -19.03 19.99
N GLU A 227 -21.32 -19.32 20.64
CA GLU A 227 -22.40 -18.37 20.88
C GLU A 227 -22.14 -17.49 22.12
N PHE A 228 -22.39 -16.19 21.98
CA PHE A 228 -22.31 -15.23 23.06
C PHE A 228 -23.62 -14.44 23.17
N ASN A 229 -24.02 -14.14 24.40
CA ASN A 229 -25.06 -13.13 24.63
C ASN A 229 -24.47 -11.73 24.39
N TYR A 230 -24.79 -11.14 23.25
CA TYR A 230 -24.32 -9.82 22.84
C TYR A 230 -25.51 -8.96 22.41
N ASN A 231 -25.60 -7.73 22.91
CA ASN A 231 -26.73 -6.81 22.65
C ASN A 231 -28.14 -7.38 22.98
N ASN A 232 -28.23 -8.30 23.95
CA ASN A 232 -29.44 -9.05 24.32
C ASN A 232 -29.91 -10.08 23.27
N GLU A 233 -29.05 -10.45 22.33
CA GLU A 233 -29.26 -11.52 21.36
C GLU A 233 -28.16 -12.58 21.54
N GLU A 234 -28.46 -13.83 21.18
CA GLU A 234 -27.50 -14.93 21.18
C GLU A 234 -26.96 -15.03 19.75
N LEU A 235 -25.68 -14.69 19.58
CA LEU A 235 -25.02 -14.56 18.27
C LEU A 235 -23.71 -15.33 18.29
N GLU A 236 -23.34 -15.93 17.16
CA GLU A 236 -22.04 -16.55 16.99
C GLU A 236 -20.93 -15.48 17.05
N LEU A 237 -19.75 -15.85 17.55
CA LEU A 237 -18.60 -14.95 17.60
C LEU A 237 -18.26 -14.38 16.20
N GLY A 238 -18.39 -15.19 15.16
CA GLY A 238 -18.16 -14.76 13.78
C GLY A 238 -19.14 -13.69 13.30
N GLU A 239 -20.44 -13.82 13.64
CA GLU A 239 -21.47 -12.84 13.33
C GLU A 239 -21.21 -11.51 14.05
N ILE A 240 -20.86 -11.58 15.35
CA ILE A 240 -20.51 -10.40 16.15
C ILE A 240 -19.32 -9.64 15.53
N ILE A 241 -18.32 -10.38 15.03
CA ILE A 241 -17.16 -9.82 14.35
C ILE A 241 -17.56 -9.18 13.01
N GLU A 242 -18.41 -9.83 12.23
CA GLU A 242 -18.91 -9.31 10.95
C GLU A 242 -19.72 -8.02 11.14
N ASP A 243 -20.60 -7.97 12.14
CA ASP A 243 -21.34 -6.77 12.52
C ASP A 243 -20.40 -5.64 12.91
N TRP A 244 -19.37 -5.93 13.71
CA TRP A 244 -18.37 -4.93 14.06
C TRP A 244 -17.65 -4.40 12.82
N VAL A 245 -17.27 -5.26 11.87
CA VAL A 245 -16.64 -4.84 10.61
C VAL A 245 -17.59 -3.95 9.80
N SER A 246 -18.87 -4.29 9.75
CA SER A 246 -19.90 -3.48 9.09
C SER A 246 -19.99 -2.07 9.69
N GLU A 247 -20.07 -1.97 11.03
CA GLU A 247 -20.18 -0.67 11.72
C GLU A 247 -18.91 0.18 11.63
N ASN A 248 -17.74 -0.45 11.55
CA ASN A 248 -16.45 0.21 11.58
C ASN A 248 -15.82 0.40 10.19
N THR A 249 -16.61 0.24 9.11
CA THR A 249 -16.20 0.49 7.73
C THR A 249 -16.99 1.60 7.08
N VAL A 250 -16.37 2.27 6.10
CA VAL A 250 -17.00 3.37 5.36
C VAL A 250 -18.18 2.83 4.57
N ASN A 251 -19.39 3.28 4.95
CA ASN A 251 -20.67 2.84 4.38
C ASN A 251 -20.92 1.32 4.49
N GLY A 252 -20.33 0.63 5.49
CA GLY A 252 -20.49 -0.82 5.65
C GLY A 252 -19.91 -1.63 4.48
N ARG A 253 -18.91 -1.09 3.77
CA ARG A 253 -18.40 -1.68 2.53
C ARG A 253 -17.29 -2.69 2.82
N PHE A 254 -17.65 -3.96 2.73
CA PHE A 254 -16.73 -5.10 2.75
C PHE A 254 -17.35 -6.29 1.98
N SER A 255 -16.62 -7.38 1.84
CA SER A 255 -17.12 -8.64 1.30
C SER A 255 -16.56 -9.82 2.08
N THR A 256 -17.44 -10.71 2.54
CA THR A 256 -17.04 -11.93 3.24
C THR A 256 -16.80 -13.03 2.22
N THR A 257 -15.54 -13.41 2.03
CA THR A 257 -15.12 -14.37 0.99
C THR A 257 -14.88 -15.78 1.53
N ASN A 258 -14.66 -15.90 2.83
CA ASN A 258 -14.60 -17.17 3.53
C ASN A 258 -15.18 -17.02 4.92
N TYR A 259 -15.97 -18.00 5.36
CA TYR A 259 -16.55 -18.06 6.69
C TYR A 259 -16.60 -19.53 7.11
N THR A 260 -15.81 -19.90 8.11
CA THR A 260 -15.78 -21.22 8.74
C THR A 260 -15.55 -21.05 10.23
N GLU A 261 -15.80 -22.10 11.02
CA GLU A 261 -15.52 -22.17 12.47
C GLU A 261 -14.12 -21.62 12.88
N ASN A 262 -13.10 -21.75 12.01
CA ASN A 262 -11.72 -21.38 12.33
C ASN A 262 -11.20 -20.14 11.58
N VAL A 263 -11.89 -19.69 10.51
CA VAL A 263 -11.42 -18.61 9.66
C VAL A 263 -12.56 -17.80 9.07
N ILE A 264 -12.51 -16.47 9.25
CA ILE A 264 -13.30 -15.51 8.48
C ILE A 264 -12.37 -14.63 7.67
N ARG A 265 -12.70 -14.41 6.39
CA ARG A 265 -11.96 -13.50 5.51
C ARG A 265 -12.88 -12.41 4.98
N PHE A 266 -12.51 -11.19 5.28
CA PHE A 266 -13.11 -9.97 4.75
C PHE A 266 -12.17 -9.36 3.71
N ASP A 267 -12.61 -9.28 2.47
CA ASP A 267 -11.93 -8.56 1.39
C ASP A 267 -12.67 -7.25 1.08
N GLN A 268 -11.99 -6.35 0.36
CA GLN A 268 -12.55 -5.06 -0.06
C GLN A 268 -13.07 -4.18 1.09
N VAL A 269 -12.52 -4.36 2.30
CA VAL A 269 -12.90 -3.63 3.50
C VAL A 269 -12.49 -2.17 3.35
N ARG A 270 -13.43 -1.23 3.42
CA ARG A 270 -13.13 0.20 3.32
C ARG A 270 -12.97 0.84 4.69
N ILE A 271 -11.75 1.19 5.06
CA ILE A 271 -11.44 1.87 6.32
C ILE A 271 -11.22 3.37 6.08
N PRO A 272 -11.63 4.25 7.01
CA PRO A 272 -11.40 5.69 6.88
C PRO A 272 -9.88 5.99 6.89
N LEU A 273 -9.46 7.06 6.21
CA LEU A 273 -8.04 7.48 6.19
C LEU A 273 -7.58 8.15 7.49
N TYR A 274 -8.53 8.72 8.23
CA TYR A 274 -8.27 9.42 9.48
C TYR A 274 -9.26 8.96 10.54
N ASP A 275 -8.80 8.86 11.78
CA ASP A 275 -9.68 8.66 12.93
C ASP A 275 -10.39 9.96 13.33
N GLU A 276 -11.33 9.87 14.27
CA GLU A 276 -12.09 11.03 14.80
C GLU A 276 -11.19 12.15 15.35
N ARG A 277 -9.95 11.80 15.74
CA ARG A 277 -8.95 12.73 16.27
C ARG A 277 -8.03 13.27 15.18
N GLN A 278 -8.39 13.11 13.91
CA GLN A 278 -7.62 13.56 12.73
C GLN A 278 -6.22 12.92 12.64
N ARG A 279 -6.02 11.75 13.25
CA ARG A 279 -4.77 11.00 13.10
C ARG A 279 -4.92 10.00 11.96
N ALA A 280 -3.85 9.79 11.21
CA ALA A 280 -3.83 8.77 10.16
C ALA A 280 -4.25 7.41 10.73
N MET A 281 -5.14 6.74 10.00
CA MET A 281 -5.64 5.41 10.32
C MET A 281 -4.86 4.39 9.48
N ASP A 282 -4.29 3.39 10.14
CA ASP A 282 -3.72 2.19 9.53
C ASP A 282 -4.56 0.97 9.90
N THR A 283 -4.33 -0.15 9.22
CA THR A 283 -5.05 -1.42 9.46
C THR A 283 -4.93 -1.88 10.91
N ARG A 284 -3.74 -1.70 11.53
CA ARG A 284 -3.47 -2.06 12.92
C ARG A 284 -4.32 -1.25 13.90
N ARG A 285 -4.45 0.06 13.68
CA ARG A 285 -5.23 0.95 14.54
C ARG A 285 -6.71 0.70 14.37
N TRP A 286 -7.15 0.46 13.14
CA TRP A 286 -8.53 0.12 12.84
C TRP A 286 -8.96 -1.15 13.61
N ILE A 287 -8.21 -2.26 13.49
CA ILE A 287 -8.59 -3.53 14.14
C ILE A 287 -8.39 -3.55 15.67
N ARG A 288 -7.67 -2.56 16.22
CA ARG A 288 -7.31 -2.54 17.65
C ARG A 288 -8.55 -2.50 18.53
N ASP A 289 -9.57 -1.77 18.12
CA ASP A 289 -10.76 -1.59 18.93
C ASP A 289 -11.60 -2.88 18.97
N LEU A 290 -11.62 -3.65 17.86
CA LEU A 290 -12.14 -5.04 17.86
C LEU A 290 -11.35 -5.96 18.78
N ARG A 291 -10.00 -5.91 18.72
CA ARG A 291 -9.15 -6.70 19.64
C ARG A 291 -9.44 -6.36 21.11
N SER A 292 -9.67 -5.09 21.42
CA SER A 292 -10.04 -4.65 22.76
C SER A 292 -11.43 -5.12 23.18
N MET A 293 -12.40 -5.14 22.25
CA MET A 293 -13.74 -5.69 22.47
C MET A 293 -13.67 -7.17 22.82
N LEU A 294 -12.99 -7.98 22.01
CA LEU A 294 -12.84 -9.42 22.23
C LEU A 294 -12.04 -9.78 23.49
N GLY A 295 -11.15 -8.89 23.94
CA GLY A 295 -10.44 -9.05 25.21
C GLY A 295 -11.27 -8.70 26.45
N GLY A 296 -12.40 -8.01 26.28
CA GLY A 296 -13.33 -7.65 27.35
C GLY A 296 -14.44 -8.68 27.54
N ALA A 297 -15.24 -8.51 28.60
CA ALA A 297 -16.47 -9.27 28.77
C ALA A 297 -17.48 -8.94 27.64
N PRO A 298 -18.27 -9.90 27.14
CA PRO A 298 -18.39 -11.30 27.62
C PRO A 298 -17.31 -12.26 27.08
N PHE A 299 -16.56 -11.88 26.06
CA PHE A 299 -15.69 -12.77 25.30
C PHE A 299 -14.46 -13.24 26.09
N ASN A 300 -13.77 -12.34 26.79
CA ASN A 300 -12.57 -12.60 27.60
C ASN A 300 -11.45 -13.38 26.87
N GLN A 301 -11.24 -13.08 25.59
CA GLN A 301 -10.30 -13.81 24.73
C GLN A 301 -8.91 -13.16 24.67
N ASP A 302 -7.89 -13.99 24.58
CA ASP A 302 -6.57 -13.54 24.18
C ASP A 302 -6.49 -13.42 22.66
N VAL A 303 -6.20 -12.20 22.20
CA VAL A 303 -6.21 -11.87 20.78
C VAL A 303 -4.92 -11.18 20.35
N LYS A 304 -4.29 -11.75 19.33
CA LYS A 304 -3.08 -11.27 18.67
C LYS A 304 -3.43 -10.53 17.39
N ILE A 305 -2.79 -9.39 17.17
CA ILE A 305 -2.85 -8.66 15.90
C ILE A 305 -1.59 -8.96 15.11
N TYR A 306 -1.75 -9.38 13.86
CA TYR A 306 -0.66 -9.66 12.95
C TYR A 306 -0.83 -8.90 11.64
N THR A 307 0.04 -7.92 11.38
CA THR A 307 0.05 -7.12 10.14
C THR A 307 0.76 -7.89 9.03
N ARG A 308 0.16 -7.97 7.84
CA ARG A 308 0.79 -8.54 6.64
C ARG A 308 0.90 -7.45 5.57
N GLY A 309 2.11 -6.91 5.43
CA GLY A 309 2.34 -5.72 4.59
C GLY A 309 1.53 -4.52 5.09
N LEU A 310 1.15 -3.62 4.18
CA LEU A 310 0.40 -2.41 4.52
C LEU A 310 -1.12 -2.62 4.53
N GLY A 311 -1.65 -3.50 3.67
CA GLY A 311 -3.09 -3.61 3.42
C GLY A 311 -3.77 -4.89 3.88
N GLU A 312 -3.08 -5.79 4.58
CA GLU A 312 -3.70 -6.98 5.17
C GLU A 312 -3.44 -7.05 6.68
N ILE A 313 -4.48 -7.40 7.44
CA ILE A 313 -4.42 -7.52 8.90
C ILE A 313 -5.10 -8.80 9.36
N TRP A 314 -4.44 -9.53 10.25
CA TRP A 314 -4.97 -10.73 10.86
C TRP A 314 -5.25 -10.48 12.34
N LEU A 315 -6.43 -10.91 12.77
CA LEU A 315 -6.82 -10.98 14.17
C LEU A 315 -6.88 -12.47 14.54
N ILE A 316 -5.99 -12.90 15.44
CA ILE A 316 -5.84 -14.32 15.78
C ILE A 316 -6.27 -14.52 17.23
N ILE A 317 -7.28 -15.37 17.43
CA ILE A 317 -7.93 -15.65 18.72
C ILE A 317 -7.30 -16.90 19.34
N GLY A 318 -7.13 -16.89 20.67
CA GLY A 318 -6.68 -18.03 21.47
C GLY A 318 -5.39 -17.78 22.24
N GLU A 319 -4.51 -16.90 21.75
CA GLU A 319 -3.20 -16.58 22.35
C GLU A 319 -2.70 -15.18 21.96
N LYS A 320 -1.68 -14.65 22.65
CA LYS A 320 -1.04 -13.34 22.41
C LYS A 320 0.35 -13.44 21.79
#